data_AF-A0A2E0H8I4-F1
#
_entry.id   AF-A0A2E0H8I4-F1
#
_cell.length_a   1.000
_cell.length_b   1.000
_cell.length_c   1.000
_cell.angle_alpha   90.00
_cell.angle_beta   90.00
_cell.angle_gamma   90.00
#
_symmetry.space_group_name_H-M   'P 1'
#
loop_
_entity.id
_entity.type
_entity.pdbx_description
1 polymer ?
#
loop_
_entity_poly.entity_id
_entity_poly.type
_entity_poly.pdbx_seq_one_letter_code
_entity_poly.pdbx_strand_id
1 'polypeptide(L)'
;MKNNRFFLDKLFKWILTIPFIIFLIIFSVSNKQSLEISLWPIPWSIEIPVYFFSLGILLSGFVFGYIIGWGRAVLKYYKKTKKVSGSTY
;
A
#
# COMPACT_ATOMS: atom_id res chain seq x y z
N MET A 1 -18.37 -24.90 18.70
CA MET A 1 -16.92 -25.05 18.46
C MET A 1 -16.44 -23.87 17.62
N LYS A 2 -15.73 -22.91 18.22
CA LYS A 2 -15.33 -21.64 17.58
C LYS A 2 -14.20 -21.93 16.57
N ASN A 3 -14.44 -21.66 15.30
CA ASN A 3 -13.60 -22.09 14.18
C ASN A 3 -12.19 -21.46 14.24
N ASN A 4 -11.15 -22.27 14.44
CA ASN A 4 -9.74 -21.84 14.54
C ASN A 4 -9.27 -21.05 13.30
N ARG A 5 -9.90 -21.23 12.14
CA ARG A 5 -9.56 -20.53 10.89
C ARG A 5 -9.66 -19.00 11.02
N PHE A 6 -10.64 -18.49 11.77
CA PHE A 6 -10.76 -17.05 12.01
C PHE A 6 -9.58 -16.48 12.81
N PHE A 7 -9.06 -17.25 13.77
CA PHE A 7 -7.92 -16.85 14.59
C PHE A 7 -6.60 -16.93 13.79
N LEU A 8 -6.45 -17.96 12.96
CA LEU A 8 -5.31 -18.12 12.05
C LEU A 8 -5.20 -16.97 11.04
N ASP A 9 -6.30 -16.56 10.41
CA ASP A 9 -6.30 -15.45 9.45
C ASP A 9 -5.89 -14.12 10.10
N LYS A 10 -6.31 -13.92 11.36
CA LYS A 10 -5.94 -12.74 12.13
C LYS A 10 -4.47 -12.81 12.55
N LEU A 11 -3.98 -13.95 13.03
CA LEU A 11 -2.58 -14.18 13.37
C LEU A 11 -1.65 -13.98 12.16
N PHE A 12 -2.01 -14.51 10.99
CA PHE A 12 -1.24 -14.34 9.75
C PHE A 12 -1.13 -12.89 9.30
N LYS A 13 -2.14 -12.06 9.55
CA LYS A 13 -2.05 -10.62 9.31
C LYS A 13 -1.09 -9.97 10.30
N TRP A 14 -1.20 -10.30 11.58
CA TRP A 14 -0.38 -9.70 12.63
C TRP A 14 1.11 -10.08 12.52
N ILE A 15 1.43 -11.33 12.13
CA ILE A 15 2.82 -11.77 11.92
C ILE A 15 3.49 -11.08 10.73
N LEU A 16 2.72 -10.56 9.76
CA LEU A 16 3.27 -9.78 8.65
C LEU A 16 3.34 -8.29 9.00
N THR A 17 2.29 -7.75 9.63
CA THR A 17 2.19 -6.32 9.95
C THR A 17 3.20 -5.88 11.00
N ILE A 18 3.38 -6.63 12.10
CA ILE A 18 4.31 -6.23 13.18
C ILE A 18 5.75 -6.11 12.65
N PRO A 19 6.34 -7.14 12.02
CA PRO A 19 7.71 -7.06 11.54
C PRO A 19 7.88 -6.00 10.46
N PHE A 20 6.88 -5.80 9.62
CA PHE A 20 6.90 -4.72 8.62
C PHE A 20 6.97 -3.35 9.29
N ILE A 21 6.15 -3.06 10.31
CA ILE A 21 6.22 -1.80 11.06
C ILE A 21 7.59 -1.63 11.73
N ILE A 22 8.09 -2.68 12.39
CA ILE A 22 9.42 -2.66 13.02
C ILE A 22 10.50 -2.34 11.98
N PHE A 23 10.43 -2.96 10.80
CA PHE A 23 11.33 -2.69 9.69
C PHE A 23 11.28 -1.22 9.25
N LEU A 24 10.09 -0.63 9.09
CA LEU A 24 9.96 0.79 8.72
C LEU A 24 10.59 1.72 9.78
N ILE A 25 10.41 1.40 11.06
CA ILE A 25 10.98 2.17 12.16
C ILE A 25 12.51 2.08 12.14
N ILE A 26 13.07 0.87 12.08
CA ILE A 26 14.53 0.65 12.05
C ILE A 26 15.11 1.34 10.81
N PHE A 27 14.51 1.15 9.64
CA PHE A 27 14.93 1.79 8.40
C PHE A 27 14.96 3.31 8.54
N SER A 28 13.91 3.91 9.13
CA SER A 28 13.82 5.35 9.37
C SER A 28 14.91 5.86 10.31
N VAL A 29 15.15 5.15 11.41
CA VAL A 29 16.16 5.54 12.40
C VAL A 29 17.57 5.40 11.85
N SER A 30 17.86 4.35 11.08
CA SER A 30 19.19 4.06 10.55
C SER A 30 19.54 4.86 9.28
N ASN A 31 18.56 5.33 8.50
CA ASN A 31 18.80 5.99 7.21
C ASN A 31 18.45 7.47 7.21
N LYS A 32 19.00 8.21 8.17
CA LYS A 32 18.83 9.68 8.28
C LYS A 32 19.77 10.49 7.39
N GLN A 33 20.63 9.82 6.63
CA GLN A 33 21.53 10.47 5.69
C GLN A 33 20.75 11.31 4.66
N SER A 34 21.28 12.47 4.30
CA SER A 34 20.70 13.33 3.26
C SER A 34 20.87 12.70 1.89
N LEU A 35 19.80 12.71 1.11
CA LEU A 35 19.73 12.34 -0.29
C LEU A 35 19.47 13.60 -1.11
N GLU A 36 20.38 13.91 -2.03
CA GLU A 36 20.17 14.98 -3.01
C GLU A 36 19.42 14.42 -4.22
N ILE A 37 18.28 15.03 -4.53
CA ILE A 37 17.45 14.69 -5.69
C ILE A 37 17.56 15.84 -6.67
N SER A 38 18.30 15.61 -7.76
CA SER A 38 18.40 16.54 -8.88
C SER A 38 17.31 16.28 -9.91
N LEU A 39 16.51 17.31 -10.24
CA LEU A 39 15.35 17.19 -11.12
C LEU A 39 15.68 17.54 -12.57
N TRP A 40 16.43 16.71 -13.28
CA TRP A 40 16.74 16.98 -14.69
C TRP A 40 15.46 16.99 -15.57
N PRO A 41 15.31 17.92 -16.54
CA PRO A 41 16.26 18.95 -17.02
C PRO A 41 16.23 20.27 -16.24
N ILE A 42 15.41 20.36 -15.20
CA ILE A 42 15.21 21.57 -14.41
C ILE A 42 16.43 21.72 -13.45
N PRO A 43 17.04 22.91 -13.31
CA PRO A 43 18.21 23.11 -12.46
C PRO A 43 17.82 23.24 -10.97
N TRP A 44 16.96 22.35 -10.48
CA TRP A 44 16.56 22.30 -9.08
C TRP A 44 17.06 21.01 -8.44
N SER A 45 17.66 21.14 -7.26
CA SER A 45 17.98 20.02 -6.38
C SER A 45 17.28 20.20 -5.04
N ILE A 46 16.89 19.07 -4.45
CA ILE A 46 16.23 19.03 -3.14
C ILE A 46 16.97 18.02 -2.28
N GLU A 47 17.37 18.43 -1.09
CA GLU A 47 17.96 17.55 -0.10
C GLU A 47 16.89 17.07 0.88
N ILE A 48 16.70 15.76 0.96
CA ILE A 48 15.79 15.13 1.94
C ILE A 48 16.44 13.89 2.53
N PRO A 49 16.11 13.49 3.77
CA PRO A 49 16.61 12.24 4.32
C PRO A 49 16.17 11.04 3.47
N VAL A 50 17.05 10.04 3.29
CA VAL A 50 16.77 8.82 2.52
C VAL A 50 15.47 8.16 2.99
N TYR A 51 15.26 8.06 4.31
CA TYR A 51 14.05 7.42 4.82
C TYR A 51 12.77 8.09 4.33
N PHE A 52 12.77 9.43 4.21
CA PHE A 52 11.58 10.17 3.83
C PHE A 52 11.20 9.88 2.38
N PHE A 53 12.20 9.89 1.50
CA PHE A 53 12.01 9.56 0.10
C PHE A 53 11.52 8.12 -0.10
N SER A 54 12.22 7.15 0.48
CA SER A 54 11.89 5.73 0.30
C SER A 54 10.53 5.36 0.88
N LEU A 55 10.20 5.87 2.09
CA LEU A 55 8.89 5.65 2.69
C LEU A 55 7.78 6.35 1.90
N GLY A 56 8.04 7.52 1.34
CA GLY A 56 7.11 8.24 0.47
C GLY A 56 6.75 7.45 -0.78
N ILE A 57 7.75 6.85 -1.45
CA ILE A 57 7.54 5.97 -2.62
C ILE A 57 6.74 4.73 -2.21
N LEU A 58 7.13 4.07 -1.10
CA LEU A 58 6.45 2.88 -0.61
C LEU A 58 4.97 3.16 -0.29
N LEU A 59 4.69 4.26 0.40
CA LEU A 59 3.34 4.69 0.73
C LEU A 59 2.54 5.01 -0.54
N SER A 60 3.16 5.71 -1.49
CA SER A 60 2.52 6.02 -2.78
C SER A 60 2.12 4.74 -3.50
N GLY A 61 3.04 3.77 -3.62
CA GLY A 61 2.74 2.46 -4.22
C GLY A 61 1.62 1.71 -3.50
N PHE A 62 1.58 1.76 -2.16
CA PHE A 62 0.50 1.19 -1.37
C PHE A 62 -0.85 1.85 -1.67
N VAL A 63 -0.91 3.19 -1.72
CA VAL A 63 -2.13 3.95 -2.05
C VAL A 63 -2.61 3.63 -3.46
N PHE A 64 -1.70 3.60 -4.45
CA PHE A 64 -2.05 3.20 -5.82
C PHE A 64 -2.59 1.77 -5.88
N GLY A 65 -1.92 0.83 -5.21
CA GLY A 65 -2.37 -0.56 -5.13
C GLY A 65 -3.77 -0.68 -4.51
N TYR A 66 -4.04 0.08 -3.44
CA TYR A 66 -5.34 0.14 -2.80
C TYR A 66 -6.43 0.69 -3.74
N ILE A 67 -6.17 1.82 -4.41
CA ILE A 67 -7.10 2.44 -5.36
C ILE A 67 -7.43 1.47 -6.50
N ILE A 68 -6.42 0.85 -7.11
CA ILE A 68 -6.60 -0.12 -8.21
C ILE A 68 -7.38 -1.34 -7.73
N GLY A 69 -7.01 -1.90 -6.56
CA GLY A 69 -7.67 -3.06 -5.98
C GLY A 69 -9.15 -2.81 -5.70
N TRP A 70 -9.47 -1.67 -5.08
CA TRP A 70 -10.84 -1.31 -4.78
C TRP A 70 -11.64 -0.97 -6.04
N GLY A 71 -11.05 -0.25 -6.99
CA GLY A 71 -11.67 0.03 -8.29
C GLY A 71 -12.12 -1.25 -9.01
N ARG A 72 -11.31 -2.31 -8.97
CA ARG A 72 -11.68 -3.63 -9.53
C ARG A 72 -12.88 -4.24 -8.80
N ALA A 73 -12.95 -4.14 -7.48
CA ALA A 73 -14.08 -4.64 -6.70
C ALA A 73 -15.38 -3.88 -7.03
N VAL A 74 -15.30 -2.55 -7.14
CA VAL A 74 -16.42 -1.68 -7.52
C VAL A 74 -16.91 -1.99 -8.94
N LEU A 75 -16.00 -2.11 -9.90
CA LEU A 75 -16.35 -2.48 -11.29
C LEU A 75 -16.99 -3.87 -11.36
N LYS A 76 -16.48 -4.84 -10.59
CA LYS A 76 -17.07 -6.18 -10.51
C LYS A 76 -18.49 -6.13 -9.93
N TYR A 77 -18.72 -5.31 -8.91
CA TYR A 77 -20.04 -5.10 -8.33
C TYR A 77 -21.01 -4.49 -9.36
N TYR A 78 -20.60 -3.44 -10.07
CA TYR A 78 -21.43 -2.79 -11.10
C TYR A 78 -21.75 -3.71 -12.29
N LYS A 79 -20.80 -4.51 -12.78
CA LYS A 79 -21.05 -5.49 -13.86
C LYS A 79 -22.04 -6.58 -13.43
N LYS A 80 -21.99 -7.01 -12.16
CA LYS A 80 -22.89 -8.04 -11.63
C LYS A 80 -24.35 -7.55 -11.59
N THR A 81 -24.59 -6.32 -11.14
CA THR A 81 -25.95 -5.76 -11.07
C THR A 81 -26.56 -5.51 -12.45
N LYS A 82 -25.78 -4.99 -13.42
CA LYS A 82 -26.25 -4.81 -14.80
C LYS A 82 -26.61 -6.14 -15.48
N LYS A 83 -25.84 -7.20 -15.26
CA LYS A 83 -26.12 -8.52 -15.85
C LYS A 83 -27.39 -9.16 -15.29
N VAL A 84 -27.69 -8.94 -14.01
CA VAL A 84 -28.91 -9.45 -13.37
C VAL A 84 -30.15 -8.70 -13.88
N SER A 85 -30.07 -7.38 -14.06
CA SER A 85 -31.20 -6.58 -14.56
C SER A 85 -31.54 -6.79 -16.04
N GLY A 86 -30.57 -7.21 -16.87
CA GLY A 86 -30.79 -7.48 -18.30
C GLY A 86 -31.28 -8.91 -18.62
N SER A 87 -31.39 -9.77 -17.61
CA SER A 87 -31.89 -11.15 -17.74
C SER A 87 -33.38 -11.28 -17.36
N THR A 88 -33.98 -10.21 -16.85
CA THR A 88 -35.36 -10.15 -16.33
C THR A 88 -36.36 -9.51 -17.30
N TYR A 89 -35.95 -9.27 -18.55
CA TYR A 89 -36.79 -8.79 -19.64
C TYR A 89 -36.60 -9.66 -20.87
#